data_AF-A0A317EGH0-F1
#
_entry.id   AF-A0A317EGH0-F1
#
_cell.length_a   1.000
_cell.length_b   1.000
_cell.length_c   1.000
_cell.angle_alpha   90.00
_cell.angle_beta   90.00
_cell.angle_gamma   90.00
#
_symmetry.space_group_name_H-M   'P 1'
#
loop_
_entity.id
_entity.type
_entity.pdbx_description
1 polymer ?
#
loop_
_entity_poly.entity_id
_entity_poly.type
_entity_poly.pdbx_seq_one_letter_code
_entity_poly.pdbx_strand_id
1 'polypeptide(L)'
;MCARYTLTAEQKEILRSYPFQFTGEYQPDGNIAITDDGFVITSDEPEIVQSMSFGIVPYWAKSTDLKYDTWNIRCEEVLEKPTFAPLLKNHKTCLIIADGFYEFEKLTDGTKQPWRFTVTGRKTFLMAGLWSEWVNSETKETFRSFGIMTTEANKMVGKIHEKKGCQLFYLEV
;
A
#
# COMPACT_ATOMS: atom_id res chain seq x y z
N MET A 1 -5.06 8.65 -8.06
CA MET A 1 -4.93 8.26 -6.65
C MET A 1 -5.05 6.76 -6.65
N CYS A 2 -3.97 6.07 -6.31
CA CYS A 2 -3.88 4.63 -6.41
C CYS A 2 -4.70 4.01 -5.29
N ALA A 3 -5.90 3.55 -5.63
CA ALA A 3 -6.82 2.89 -4.70
C ALA A 3 -6.85 1.37 -4.88
N ARG A 4 -6.18 0.86 -5.93
CA ARG A 4 -6.19 -0.55 -6.30
C ARG A 4 -4.83 -1.00 -6.81
N TYR A 5 -4.38 -2.14 -6.34
CA TYR A 5 -3.17 -2.78 -6.84
C TYR A 5 -3.37 -4.28 -7.02
N THR A 6 -2.37 -4.96 -7.56
CA THR A 6 -2.44 -6.38 -7.86
C THR A 6 -1.26 -7.11 -7.25
N LEU A 7 -1.52 -8.35 -6.84
CA LEU A 7 -0.52 -9.34 -6.48
C LEU A 7 -1.00 -10.71 -7.00
N THR A 8 -0.78 -10.94 -8.29
CA THR A 8 -1.19 -12.14 -9.03
C THR A 8 -0.09 -13.20 -9.16
N ALA A 9 1.16 -12.85 -8.83
CA ALA A 9 2.29 -13.77 -8.84
C ALA A 9 2.04 -14.98 -7.92
N GLU A 10 2.58 -16.15 -8.27
CA GLU A 10 2.48 -17.29 -7.35
C GLU A 10 3.39 -17.08 -6.13
N GLN A 11 3.02 -17.66 -4.97
CA GLN A 11 3.83 -17.55 -3.75
C GLN A 11 5.29 -17.96 -3.98
N LYS A 12 5.52 -19.03 -4.75
CA LYS A 12 6.86 -19.50 -5.11
C LYS A 12 7.68 -18.48 -5.92
N GLU A 13 7.03 -17.62 -6.70
CA GLU A 13 7.70 -16.55 -7.46
C GLU A 13 8.07 -15.37 -6.55
N ILE A 14 7.21 -15.06 -5.57
CA ILE A 14 7.49 -14.06 -4.53
C ILE A 14 8.71 -14.50 -3.72
N LEU A 15 8.70 -15.74 -3.23
CA LEU A 15 9.77 -16.33 -2.41
C LEU A 15 11.11 -16.48 -3.15
N ARG A 16 11.09 -16.57 -4.49
CA ARG A 16 12.32 -16.53 -5.30
C ARG A 16 12.95 -15.15 -5.37
N SER A 17 12.11 -14.11 -5.31
CA SER A 17 12.54 -12.72 -5.42
C SER A 17 13.04 -12.20 -4.07
N TYR A 18 12.47 -12.70 -2.97
CA TYR A 18 12.78 -12.26 -1.62
C TYR A 18 12.73 -13.43 -0.64
N PRO A 19 13.72 -13.59 0.26
CA PRO A 19 13.79 -14.70 1.23
C PRO A 19 12.86 -14.49 2.43
N PHE A 20 11.63 -14.02 2.20
CA PHE A 20 10.65 -13.78 3.27
C PHE A 20 9.88 -15.05 3.64
N GLN A 21 9.26 -15.05 4.82
CA GLN A 21 8.37 -16.11 5.31
C GLN A 21 6.93 -15.60 5.33
N PHE A 22 5.99 -16.36 4.79
CA PHE A 22 4.58 -16.00 4.89
C PHE A 22 3.98 -16.52 6.19
N THR A 23 3.30 -15.65 6.93
CA THR A 23 2.38 -16.07 7.99
C THR A 23 0.97 -16.14 7.42
N GLY A 24 0.38 -17.34 7.36
CA GLY A 24 -0.98 -17.55 6.88
C GLY A 24 -1.07 -18.02 5.43
N GLU A 25 -2.31 -18.11 4.93
CA GLU A 25 -2.59 -18.51 3.55
C GLU A 25 -2.37 -17.32 2.59
N TYR A 26 -1.77 -17.61 1.44
CA TYR A 26 -1.61 -16.65 0.35
C TYR A 26 -2.45 -17.09 -0.84
N GLN A 27 -3.21 -16.17 -1.41
CA GLN A 27 -3.92 -16.36 -2.67
C GLN A 27 -3.65 -15.18 -3.61
N PRO A 28 -3.35 -15.44 -4.89
CA PRO A 28 -3.23 -14.40 -5.90
C PRO A 28 -4.49 -13.54 -6.01
N ASP A 29 -4.33 -12.21 -6.03
CA ASP A 29 -5.42 -11.25 -6.17
C ASP A 29 -5.09 -10.20 -7.24
N GLY A 30 -5.97 -10.12 -8.24
CA GLY A 30 -5.87 -9.16 -9.34
C GLY A 30 -6.53 -7.81 -9.05
N ASN A 31 -7.02 -7.55 -7.84
CA ASN A 31 -7.88 -6.41 -7.57
C ASN A 31 -7.91 -5.91 -6.11
N ILE A 32 -6.80 -6.02 -5.39
CA ILE A 32 -6.67 -5.58 -3.99
C ILE A 32 -7.08 -4.11 -3.85
N ALA A 33 -8.12 -3.85 -3.07
CA ALA A 33 -8.71 -2.56 -2.81
C ALA A 33 -8.49 -2.10 -1.36
N ILE A 34 -8.87 -0.85 -1.07
CA ILE A 34 -8.81 -0.23 0.26
C ILE A 34 -9.61 -1.02 1.32
N THR A 35 -10.61 -1.79 0.91
CA THR A 35 -11.42 -2.62 1.83
C THR A 35 -10.77 -3.96 2.16
N ASP A 36 -9.69 -4.30 1.46
CA ASP A 36 -9.11 -5.63 1.46
C ASP A 36 -7.81 -5.63 2.29
N ASP A 37 -7.35 -6.83 2.61
CA ASP A 37 -6.03 -7.00 3.19
C ASP A 37 -4.96 -7.05 2.10
N GLY A 38 -3.78 -6.56 2.43
CA GLY A 38 -2.59 -6.60 1.60
C GLY A 38 -1.44 -7.32 2.29
N PHE A 39 -0.50 -7.84 1.50
CA PHE A 39 0.70 -8.50 2.00
C PHE A 39 1.86 -7.50 2.14
N VAL A 40 2.33 -7.35 3.38
CA VAL A 40 3.35 -6.36 3.75
C VAL A 40 4.47 -6.98 4.58
N ILE A 41 5.68 -6.43 4.45
CA ILE A 41 6.81 -6.69 5.35
C ILE A 41 7.02 -5.44 6.18
N THR A 42 6.99 -5.55 7.51
CA THR A 42 7.18 -4.40 8.40
C THR A 42 8.62 -4.22 8.82
N SER A 43 8.97 -3.00 9.23
CA SER A 43 10.23 -2.67 9.89
C SER A 43 10.50 -3.52 11.15
N ASP A 44 9.43 -3.91 11.85
CA ASP A 44 9.53 -4.62 13.14
C ASP A 44 9.69 -6.13 12.93
N GLU A 45 9.22 -6.67 11.79
CA GLU A 45 9.34 -8.07 11.41
C GLU A 45 9.82 -8.19 9.95
N PRO A 46 11.09 -7.87 9.66
CA PRO A 46 11.61 -7.70 8.29
C PRO A 46 11.76 -9.00 7.50
N GLU A 47 11.58 -10.15 8.16
CA GLU A 47 11.65 -11.47 7.53
C GLU A 47 10.26 -12.05 7.24
N ILE A 48 9.19 -11.41 7.71
CA ILE A 48 7.83 -11.96 7.71
C ILE A 48 6.92 -11.12 6.81
N VAL A 49 6.26 -11.81 5.87
CA VAL A 49 5.13 -11.28 5.11
C VAL A 49 3.87 -11.48 5.93
N GLN A 50 3.20 -10.38 6.24
CA GLN A 50 2.00 -10.30 7.05
C GLN A 50 0.82 -9.82 6.21
N SER A 51 -0.39 -10.33 6.50
CA SER A 51 -1.65 -9.78 6.00
C SER A 51 -2.10 -8.62 6.90
N MET A 52 -2.33 -7.44 6.32
CA MET A 52 -2.78 -6.24 7.06
C MET A 52 -3.84 -5.51 6.26
N SER A 53 -4.76 -4.82 6.93
CA SER A 53 -5.84 -4.10 6.25
C SER A 53 -5.34 -2.83 5.54
N PHE A 54 -5.84 -2.57 4.34
CA PHE A 54 -5.36 -1.47 3.50
C PHE A 54 -6.06 -0.12 3.80
N GLY A 55 -5.58 0.56 4.84
CA GLY A 55 -6.00 1.90 5.21
C GLY A 55 -5.63 2.17 6.66
N ILE A 56 -4.73 3.12 6.91
CA ILE A 56 -4.18 3.32 8.25
C ILE A 56 -5.27 3.71 9.25
N VAL A 57 -5.38 2.94 10.33
CA VAL A 57 -6.10 3.32 11.55
C VAL A 57 -5.09 3.86 12.57
N PRO A 58 -5.11 5.16 12.90
CA PRO A 58 -4.22 5.73 13.90
C PRO A 58 -4.43 5.10 15.27
N TYR A 59 -3.36 4.91 16.04
CA TYR A 59 -3.43 4.32 17.39
C TYR A 59 -4.39 5.05 18.35
N TRP A 60 -4.69 6.33 18.11
CA TRP A 60 -5.59 7.16 18.91
C TRP A 60 -7.03 7.18 18.39
N ALA A 61 -7.32 6.53 17.27
CA ALA A 61 -8.66 6.47 16.70
C ALA A 61 -9.65 5.81 17.68
N LYS A 62 -10.91 6.24 17.66
CA LYS A 62 -11.95 5.65 18.50
C LYS A 62 -12.50 4.35 17.92
N SER A 63 -12.42 4.19 16.59
CA SER A 63 -12.92 3.06 15.82
C SER A 63 -12.07 2.89 14.55
N THR A 64 -12.19 1.73 13.92
CA THR A 64 -11.61 1.45 12.59
C THR A 64 -12.38 2.14 11.46
N ASP A 65 -13.64 2.50 11.67
CA ASP A 65 -14.44 3.31 10.73
C ASP A 65 -14.00 4.78 10.78
N LEU A 66 -13.21 5.20 9.79
CA LEU A 66 -12.68 6.56 9.66
C LEU A 66 -13.46 7.35 8.60
N LYS A 67 -13.69 8.63 8.86
CA LYS A 67 -14.40 9.55 7.94
C LYS A 67 -13.50 10.21 6.89
N TYR A 68 -12.26 9.77 6.77
CA TYR A 68 -11.26 10.37 5.89
C TYR A 68 -10.27 9.30 5.40
N ASP A 69 -9.68 9.57 4.25
CA ASP A 69 -8.84 8.62 3.53
C ASP A 69 -7.44 8.54 4.14
N THR A 70 -6.98 7.32 4.43
CA THR A 70 -5.67 7.07 5.07
C THR A 70 -4.81 6.04 4.33
N TRP A 71 -5.20 5.66 3.11
CA TRP A 71 -4.50 4.65 2.31
C TRP A 71 -3.39 5.23 1.40
N ASN A 72 -3.50 6.49 0.97
CA ASN A 72 -2.48 7.16 0.15
C ASN A 72 -1.75 8.24 0.96
N ILE A 73 -0.46 8.06 1.15
CA ILE A 73 0.39 8.88 2.01
C ILE A 73 1.31 9.71 1.12
N ARG A 74 0.97 10.97 0.89
CA ARG A 74 1.81 11.88 0.08
C ARG A 74 3.11 12.20 0.81
N CYS A 75 4.23 11.89 0.17
CA CYS A 75 5.53 12.03 0.80
C CYS A 75 5.91 13.48 1.09
N GLU A 76 5.38 14.42 0.33
CA GLU A 76 5.64 15.86 0.47
C GLU A 76 5.07 16.43 1.79
N GLU A 77 3.98 15.84 2.30
CA GLU A 77 3.26 16.32 3.49
C GLU A 77 3.27 15.31 4.65
N VAL A 78 3.95 14.16 4.50
CA VAL A 78 3.89 13.05 5.48
C VAL A 78 4.30 13.46 6.90
N LEU A 79 5.28 14.35 7.03
CA LEU A 79 5.78 14.85 8.32
C LEU A 79 4.87 15.91 8.97
N GLU A 80 3.95 16.48 8.20
CA GLU A 80 3.01 17.52 8.66
C GLU A 80 1.66 16.92 9.08
N LYS A 81 1.30 15.72 8.60
CA LYS A 81 0.02 15.07 8.92
C LYS A 81 0.06 14.38 10.28
N PRO A 82 -0.88 14.67 11.20
CA PRO A 82 -0.97 13.99 12.50
C PRO A 82 -1.16 12.47 12.40
N THR A 83 -1.81 12.01 11.34
CA THR A 83 -2.04 10.58 11.05
C THR A 83 -0.74 9.83 10.76
N PHE A 84 0.22 10.46 10.07
CA PHE A 84 1.38 9.78 9.48
C PHE A 84 2.71 10.17 10.13
N ALA A 85 2.87 11.42 10.54
CA ALA A 85 4.12 11.91 11.11
C ALA A 85 4.59 11.11 12.35
N PRO A 86 3.72 10.69 13.28
CA PRO A 86 4.13 9.84 14.39
C PRO A 86 4.62 8.46 13.93
N LEU A 87 4.00 7.87 12.90
CA LEU A 87 4.38 6.56 12.38
C LEU A 87 5.80 6.62 11.80
N LEU A 88 6.07 7.62 10.96
CA LEU A 88 7.39 7.80 10.36
C LEU A 88 8.47 8.12 11.41
N LYS A 89 8.16 8.97 12.41
CA LYS A 89 9.08 9.29 13.52
C LYS A 89 9.42 8.08 14.39
N ASN A 90 8.51 7.12 14.50
CA ASN A 90 8.71 5.88 15.25
C ASN A 90 9.11 4.70 14.35
N HIS A 91 9.62 4.98 13.14
CA HIS A 91 10.09 3.97 12.19
C HIS A 91 9.05 2.90 11.82
N LYS A 92 7.75 3.22 11.85
CA LYS A 92 6.66 2.31 11.46
C LYS A 92 6.50 2.25 9.94
N THR A 93 7.55 1.82 9.27
CA THR A 93 7.63 1.70 7.81
C THR A 93 7.36 0.25 7.37
N CYS A 94 6.81 0.06 6.19
CA CYS A 94 6.60 -1.26 5.60
C CYS A 94 6.88 -1.28 4.09
N LEU A 95 7.07 -2.48 3.57
CA LEU A 95 7.17 -2.79 2.14
C LEU A 95 5.91 -3.55 1.73
N ILE A 96 5.16 -3.03 0.77
CA ILE A 96 3.97 -3.68 0.21
C ILE A 96 4.38 -4.47 -1.02
N ILE A 97 4.05 -5.75 -1.07
CA ILE A 97 4.33 -6.60 -2.25
C ILE A 97 3.24 -6.38 -3.30
N ALA A 98 3.66 -6.07 -4.53
CA ALA A 98 2.75 -5.93 -5.67
C ALA A 98 3.39 -6.46 -6.96
N ASP A 99 2.57 -6.72 -7.97
CA ASP A 99 3.03 -6.97 -9.34
C ASP A 99 2.38 -6.04 -10.38
N GLY A 100 1.53 -5.14 -9.91
CA GLY A 100 0.99 -4.05 -10.69
C GLY A 100 0.09 -3.15 -9.88
N PHE A 101 -0.28 -2.02 -10.44
CA PHE A 101 -1.26 -1.12 -9.86
C PHE A 101 -2.17 -0.50 -10.91
N TYR A 102 -3.38 -0.12 -10.51
CA TYR A 102 -4.33 0.50 -11.42
C TYR A 102 -4.37 2.02 -11.27
N GLU A 103 -4.37 2.71 -12.40
CA GLU A 103 -4.77 4.10 -12.49
C GLU A 103 -5.84 4.26 -13.57
N PHE A 104 -6.70 5.27 -13.38
CA PHE A 104 -7.87 5.47 -14.22
C PHE A 104 -7.73 6.77 -15.00
N GLU A 105 -7.63 6.65 -16.32
CA GLU A 105 -7.65 7.79 -17.23
C GLU A 105 -9.07 8.29 -17.39
N LYS A 106 -9.29 9.59 -17.18
CA LYS A 106 -10.57 10.22 -17.44
C LYS A 106 -10.66 10.61 -18.92
N LEU A 107 -11.53 9.94 -19.66
CA LEU A 107 -11.74 10.18 -21.08
C LEU A 107 -12.65 11.42 -21.29
N THR A 108 -12.65 11.93 -22.52
CA THR A 108 -13.40 13.15 -22.89
C THR A 108 -14.91 13.01 -22.74
N ASP A 109 -15.43 11.78 -22.82
CA ASP A 109 -16.85 11.46 -22.62
C ASP A 109 -17.24 11.30 -21.14
N GLY A 110 -16.27 11.48 -20.21
CA GLY A 110 -16.46 11.34 -18.78
C GLY A 110 -16.31 9.92 -18.25
N THR A 111 -16.11 8.93 -19.11
CA THR A 111 -15.81 7.54 -18.69
C THR A 111 -14.38 7.43 -18.15
N LYS A 112 -14.10 6.33 -17.44
CA LYS A 112 -12.79 6.03 -16.86
C LYS A 112 -12.22 4.76 -17.47
N GLN A 113 -11.08 4.87 -18.15
CA GLN A 113 -10.35 3.72 -18.67
C GLN A 113 -9.33 3.23 -17.63
N PRO A 114 -9.43 1.97 -17.14
CA PRO A 114 -8.40 1.41 -16.27
C PRO A 114 -7.13 1.09 -17.05
N TRP A 115 -6.00 1.45 -16.46
CA TRP A 115 -4.66 1.11 -16.90
C TRP A 115 -3.94 0.36 -15.79
N ARG A 116 -3.45 -0.85 -16.07
CA ARG A 116 -2.58 -1.58 -15.14
C ARG A 116 -1.12 -1.29 -15.48
N PHE A 117 -0.41 -0.71 -14.53
CA PHE A 117 1.02 -0.46 -14.63
C PHE A 117 1.80 -1.60 -14.01
N THR A 118 2.87 -2.03 -14.68
CA THR A 118 3.80 -3.06 -14.22
C THR A 118 5.24 -2.59 -14.43
N VAL A 119 6.19 -3.28 -13.80
CA VAL A 119 7.62 -3.00 -13.98
C VAL A 119 8.20 -3.99 -14.99
N THR A 120 8.74 -3.48 -16.10
CA THR A 120 9.32 -4.33 -17.15
C THR A 120 10.44 -5.21 -16.59
N GLY A 121 10.39 -6.51 -16.91
CA GLY A 121 11.39 -7.48 -16.48
C GLY A 121 11.25 -7.95 -15.02
N ARG A 122 10.30 -7.41 -14.25
CA ARG A 122 10.03 -7.86 -12.87
C ARG A 122 8.70 -8.58 -12.78
N LYS A 123 8.68 -9.68 -12.03
CA LYS A 123 7.44 -10.41 -11.70
C LYS A 123 6.70 -9.76 -10.54
N THR A 124 7.44 -9.19 -9.59
CA THR A 124 6.92 -8.43 -8.44
C THR A 124 7.84 -7.26 -8.15
N PHE A 125 7.35 -6.28 -7.42
CA PHE A 125 8.09 -5.15 -6.89
C PHE A 125 7.54 -4.78 -5.50
N LEU A 126 8.31 -3.99 -4.76
CA LEU A 126 7.93 -3.55 -3.42
C LEU A 126 7.60 -2.07 -3.44
N MET A 127 6.48 -1.69 -2.84
CA MET A 127 6.09 -0.29 -2.65
C MET A 127 6.38 0.14 -1.21
N ALA A 128 6.84 1.37 -1.01
CA ALA A 128 7.04 1.93 0.32
C ALA A 128 5.71 2.28 0.98
N GLY A 129 5.58 2.00 2.27
CA GLY A 129 4.40 2.29 3.06
C GLY A 129 4.72 2.66 4.50
N LEU A 130 3.68 3.08 5.20
CA LEU A 130 3.65 3.13 6.65
C LEU A 130 2.63 2.12 7.16
N TRP A 131 2.82 1.64 8.38
CA TRP A 131 1.88 0.76 9.04
C TRP A 131 1.55 1.27 10.44
N SER A 132 0.42 0.82 10.98
CA SER A 132 -0.09 1.20 12.29
C SER A 132 -0.67 -0.01 12.99
N GLU A 133 -0.50 -0.04 14.31
CA GLU A 133 -1.16 -0.97 15.21
C GLU A 133 -2.16 -0.18 16.05
N TRP A 134 -3.43 -0.57 15.98
CA TRP A 134 -4.51 -0.02 16.79
C TRP A 134 -5.07 -1.12 17.68
N VAL A 135 -5.26 -0.82 18.96
CA VAL A 135 -5.82 -1.77 19.93
C VAL A 135 -7.22 -1.32 20.30
N ASN A 136 -8.21 -2.17 20.08
CA ASN A 136 -9.57 -1.89 20.52
C ASN A 136 -9.62 -1.78 22.04
N SER A 137 -10.06 -0.64 22.55
CA SER A 137 -10.06 -0.39 24.00
C SER A 137 -11.01 -1.31 24.78
N GLU A 138 -12.05 -1.82 24.13
CA GLU A 138 -13.07 -2.70 24.72
C GLU A 138 -12.67 -4.17 24.59
N THR A 139 -12.41 -4.65 23.37
CA THR A 139 -12.14 -6.08 23.10
C THR A 139 -10.68 -6.48 23.35
N LYS A 140 -9.76 -5.50 23.42
CA LYS A 140 -8.30 -5.69 23.45
C LYS A 140 -7.72 -6.35 22.20
N GLU A 141 -8.52 -6.51 21.15
CA GLU A 141 -8.06 -7.02 19.87
C GLU A 141 -7.14 -6.01 19.19
N THR A 142 -6.12 -6.53 18.52
CA THR A 142 -5.15 -5.75 17.78
C THR A 142 -5.53 -5.73 16.31
N PHE A 143 -5.59 -4.53 15.72
CA PHE A 143 -5.84 -4.29 14.31
C PHE A 143 -4.58 -3.69 13.69
N ARG A 144 -3.98 -4.40 12.73
CA ARG A 144 -2.83 -3.93 11.98
C ARG A 144 -3.27 -3.47 10.60
N SER A 145 -2.82 -2.27 10.23
CA SER A 145 -3.20 -1.63 8.98
C SER A 145 -2.01 -0.94 8.32
N PHE A 146 -2.07 -0.76 7.01
CA PHE A 146 -1.02 -0.08 6.25
C PHE A 146 -1.59 0.96 5.28
N GLY A 147 -0.72 1.84 4.81
CA GLY A 147 -1.00 2.78 3.73
C GLY A 147 0.22 2.92 2.83
N ILE A 148 -0.01 3.20 1.55
CA ILE A 148 1.05 3.28 0.55
C ILE A 148 1.54 4.72 0.41
N MET A 149 2.85 4.88 0.39
CA MET A 149 3.49 6.16 0.14
C MET A 149 3.46 6.52 -1.35
N THR A 150 3.06 7.75 -1.65
CA THR A 150 2.92 8.28 -3.00
C THR A 150 3.79 9.51 -3.22
N THR A 151 4.17 9.73 -4.48
CA THR A 151 4.98 10.86 -4.96
C THR A 151 4.49 11.37 -6.31
N GLU A 152 5.24 12.29 -6.91
CA GLU A 152 5.00 12.79 -8.26
C GLU A 152 5.09 11.65 -9.30
N ALA A 153 4.15 11.67 -10.25
CA ALA A 153 4.09 10.72 -11.35
C ALA A 153 5.24 10.92 -12.35
N ASN A 154 5.92 9.83 -12.73
CA ASN A 154 6.83 9.84 -13.87
C ASN A 154 6.08 10.16 -15.19
N LYS A 155 6.84 10.40 -16.27
CA LYS A 155 6.30 10.78 -17.59
C LYS A 155 5.29 9.79 -18.17
N MET A 156 5.33 8.52 -17.80
CA MET A 156 4.41 7.50 -18.32
C MET A 156 3.09 7.52 -17.54
N VAL A 157 3.17 7.43 -16.21
CA VAL A 157 1.98 7.44 -15.33
C VAL A 157 1.28 8.79 -15.38
N GLY A 158 2.05 9.88 -15.46
CA GLY A 158 1.54 11.25 -15.49
C GLY A 158 0.77 11.63 -16.76
N LYS A 159 0.73 10.76 -17.79
CA LYS A 159 -0.17 10.91 -18.95
C LYS A 159 -1.59 10.47 -18.64
N ILE A 160 -1.74 9.51 -17.74
CA ILE A 160 -3.01 8.88 -17.37
C ILE A 160 -3.64 9.60 -16.18
N HIS A 161 -2.81 10.03 -15.22
CA HIS A 161 -3.26 10.71 -14.02
C HIS A 161 -2.55 12.06 -13.84
N GLU A 162 -3.32 13.10 -13.50
CA GLU A 162 -2.83 14.46 -13.37
C GLU A 162 -1.73 14.57 -12.29
N LYS A 163 -0.74 15.45 -12.53
CA LYS A 163 0.60 15.51 -11.91
C LYS A 163 0.69 15.51 -10.37
N LYS A 164 -0.40 15.68 -9.63
CA LYS A 164 -0.37 15.81 -8.17
C LYS A 164 -0.80 14.52 -7.47
N GLY A 165 0.17 13.64 -7.25
CA GLY A 165 0.11 12.60 -6.22
C GLY A 165 -0.22 11.20 -6.72
N CYS A 166 0.46 10.71 -7.75
CA CYS A 166 0.42 9.27 -8.00
C CYS A 166 1.63 8.71 -8.76
N GLN A 167 2.71 8.49 -8.02
CA GLN A 167 3.56 7.33 -8.22
C GLN A 167 3.74 6.63 -6.88
N LEU A 168 3.61 5.31 -6.89
CA LEU A 168 4.00 4.48 -5.75
C LEU A 168 5.53 4.51 -5.72
N PHE A 169 6.11 4.91 -4.60
CA PHE A 169 7.54 4.73 -4.40
C PHE A 169 7.80 3.23 -4.41
N TYR A 170 8.42 2.71 -5.47
CA TYR A 170 8.92 1.35 -5.43
C TYR A 170 10.42 1.39 -5.14
N LEU A 171 10.84 0.54 -4.22
CA LEU A 171 12.24 0.40 -3.86
C LEU A 171 12.87 -0.65 -4.77
N GLU A 172 14.00 -0.30 -5.39
CA GLU A 172 14.90 -1.29 -5.95
C GLU A 172 15.66 -1.91 -4.76
N VAL A 173 15.20 -3.07 -4.30
CA VAL A 173 15.99 -3.93 -3.40
C VAL A 173 16.77 -4.92 -4.25
#